data_AF-A0A6I8W6K4-F1
#
_entry.id   AF-A0A6I8W6K4-F1
#
_cell.length_a   1.000
_cell.length_b   1.000
_cell.length_c   1.000
_cell.angle_alpha   90.00
_cell.angle_beta   90.00
_cell.angle_gamma   90.00
#
_symmetry.space_group_name_H-M   'P 1'
#
loop_
_entity.id
_entity.type
_entity.pdbx_description
1 polymer ?
#
loop_
_entity_poly.entity_id
_entity_poly.type
_entity_poly.pdbx_seq_one_letter_code
_entity_poly.pdbx_strand_id
1 'polypeptide(L)'
;MGSKAVIVQLGASIPAPMDNRSAYGGLEGDPWLQQVVVFDWQPTEILAQNAESMQLIVATCWCVLMARVVTQKLCPRSSPNFCYGMEFLLIIPPVVLLVTVASDYCTHILLLMLICSLWFLVRTKALQRACARGQFDLGGTRPTVFTLVRALTHLITAVCILAIDFSSFYRPYRKSRTFGAKLMDTGIGLFVVTMGLVSHRTRHIKDLRRSVVYAALPLLLLGLARTVALLIVGYGQDEHEYGRDMNAFFTLGLTKLCGSLASLVARRDVHLLPLGMVLV
;
A
#
# COMPACT_ATOMS: atom_id res chain seq x y z
N MET A 1 43.33 -15.63 49.19
CA MET A 1 42.29 -16.51 48.59
C MET A 1 42.00 -15.99 47.19
N GLY A 2 42.65 -16.60 46.19
CA GLY A 2 42.41 -16.28 44.78
C GLY A 2 41.20 -17.06 44.26
N SER A 3 40.32 -16.40 43.53
CA SER A 3 39.28 -17.05 42.76
C SER A 3 39.48 -16.70 41.28
N LYS A 4 39.80 -17.72 40.49
CA LYS A 4 40.00 -17.65 39.05
C LYS A 4 38.64 -17.55 38.37
N ALA A 5 38.40 -16.51 37.58
CA ALA A 5 37.32 -16.50 36.60
C ALA A 5 37.94 -16.70 35.20
N VAL A 6 37.61 -17.84 34.60
CA VAL A 6 38.04 -18.29 33.28
C VAL A 6 37.21 -17.54 32.24
N ILE A 7 37.85 -16.68 31.45
CA ILE A 7 37.23 -16.06 30.27
C ILE A 7 37.37 -17.05 29.11
N VAL A 8 36.26 -17.69 28.74
CA VAL A 8 36.17 -18.53 27.54
C VAL A 8 36.03 -17.63 26.33
N GLN A 9 37.05 -17.60 25.47
CA GLN A 9 36.98 -17.07 24.11
C GLN A 9 36.00 -17.91 23.29
N LEU A 10 34.85 -17.33 22.91
CA LEU A 10 34.09 -17.79 21.75
C LEU A 10 34.31 -16.80 20.61
N GLY A 11 35.09 -17.24 19.62
CA GLY A 11 35.27 -16.55 18.37
C GLY A 11 33.97 -16.56 17.56
N ALA A 12 33.51 -15.35 17.22
CA ALA A 12 32.67 -15.11 16.06
C ALA A 12 33.16 -13.79 15.46
N SER A 13 33.99 -13.91 14.40
CA SER A 13 34.46 -12.79 13.60
C SER A 13 33.27 -12.06 12.96
N ILE A 14 32.99 -10.85 13.42
CA ILE A 14 32.12 -9.88 12.74
C ILE A 14 32.82 -9.51 11.41
N PRO A 15 32.20 -9.67 10.23
CA PRO A 15 32.80 -9.21 9.00
C PRO A 15 32.82 -7.68 9.00
N ALA A 16 34.00 -7.11 8.78
CA ALA A 16 34.19 -5.67 8.64
C ALA A 16 33.34 -5.12 7.47
N PRO A 17 32.76 -3.91 7.60
CA PRO A 17 32.00 -3.30 6.52
C PRO A 17 32.90 -3.01 5.33
N MET A 18 32.42 -3.36 4.13
CA MET A 18 33.11 -3.20 2.86
C MET A 18 33.29 -1.70 2.53
N ASP A 19 34.54 -1.25 2.48
CA ASP A 19 34.91 0.14 2.20
C ASP A 19 34.69 0.48 0.71
N ASN A 20 33.51 1.03 0.38
CA ASN A 20 33.16 1.49 -0.97
C ASN A 20 33.61 2.95 -1.25
N ARG A 21 34.71 3.41 -0.65
CA ARG A 21 35.29 4.74 -0.94
C ARG A 21 35.74 4.95 -2.38
N SER A 22 35.90 3.89 -3.18
CA SER A 22 36.37 4.00 -4.57
C SER A 22 35.28 4.23 -5.62
N ALA A 23 34.00 4.14 -5.27
CA ALA A 23 32.90 4.31 -6.23
C ALA A 23 32.44 5.77 -6.43
N TYR A 24 32.80 6.66 -5.49
CA TYR A 24 32.38 8.07 -5.52
C TYR A 24 33.58 8.96 -5.81
N GLY A 25 33.98 8.99 -7.07
CA GLY A 25 34.88 10.01 -7.59
C GLY A 25 34.19 11.37 -7.59
N GLY A 26 34.62 12.24 -6.66
CA GLY A 26 34.69 13.69 -6.85
C GLY A 26 33.39 14.46 -7.05
N LEU A 27 32.56 14.57 -6.01
CA LEU A 27 31.65 15.71 -5.82
C LEU A 27 31.58 16.04 -4.31
N GLU A 28 32.56 16.82 -3.85
CA GLU A 28 32.49 17.51 -2.56
C GLU A 28 31.40 18.58 -2.65
N GLY A 29 30.29 18.45 -1.92
CA GLY A 29 29.31 19.54 -1.91
C GLY A 29 27.96 19.38 -1.23
N ASP A 30 27.55 18.21 -0.72
CA ASP A 30 26.24 18.10 -0.04
C ASP A 30 26.30 17.21 1.23
N PRO A 31 26.04 17.78 2.44
CA PRO A 31 26.07 17.03 3.70
C PRO A 31 25.01 15.91 3.80
N TRP A 32 24.08 15.82 2.85
CA TRP A 32 22.96 14.86 2.85
C TRP A 32 23.25 13.56 2.09
N LEU A 33 24.26 13.53 1.20
CA LEU A 33 24.66 12.31 0.49
C LEU A 33 25.57 11.39 1.34
N GLN A 34 25.99 11.86 2.51
CA GLN A 34 26.84 11.15 3.47
C GLN A 34 26.08 10.55 4.65
N GLN A 35 24.76 10.42 4.57
CA GLN A 35 24.05 9.56 5.51
C GLN A 35 24.31 8.11 5.09
N VAL A 36 25.44 7.57 5.56
CA VAL A 36 25.74 6.14 5.57
C VAL A 36 24.52 5.47 6.20
N VAL A 37 23.69 4.82 5.37
CA VAL A 37 22.53 4.07 5.82
C VAL A 37 23.06 2.86 6.59
N VAL A 38 23.25 3.04 7.89
CA VAL A 38 23.56 1.94 8.80
C VAL A 38 22.31 1.07 8.82
N PHE A 39 22.39 -0.10 8.20
CA PHE A 39 21.35 -1.12 8.22
C PHE A 39 21.31 -1.79 9.60
N ASP A 40 20.92 -1.05 10.62
CA ASP A 40 20.65 -1.60 11.94
C ASP A 40 19.27 -2.27 11.93
N TRP A 41 19.27 -3.59 12.01
CA TRP A 41 18.06 -4.41 12.08
C TRP A 41 17.44 -4.31 13.47
N GLN A 42 16.63 -3.27 13.71
CA GLN A 42 15.81 -3.16 14.91
C GLN A 42 14.34 -3.54 14.61
N PRO A 43 13.85 -4.69 15.13
CA PRO A 43 12.48 -5.14 14.88
C PRO A 43 11.41 -4.14 15.35
N THR A 44 11.71 -3.37 16.38
CA THR A 44 10.81 -2.37 16.97
C THR A 44 10.53 -1.21 16.02
N GLU A 45 11.56 -0.73 15.32
CA GLU A 45 11.43 0.37 14.35
C GLU A 45 10.64 -0.07 13.12
N ILE A 46 10.90 -1.30 12.63
CA ILE A 46 10.14 -1.91 11.54
C ILE A 46 8.66 -2.02 11.91
N LEU A 47 8.36 -2.49 13.12
CA LEU A 47 6.99 -2.64 13.59
C LEU A 47 6.29 -1.28 13.73
N ALA A 48 6.99 -0.26 14.24
CA ALA A 48 6.47 1.10 14.33
C ALA A 48 6.13 1.69 12.96
N GLN A 49 7.04 1.56 11.98
CA GLN A 49 6.82 2.04 10.61
C GLN A 49 5.63 1.34 9.92
N ASN A 50 5.50 0.03 10.12
CA ASN A 50 4.36 -0.74 9.61
C ASN A 50 3.06 -0.27 10.29
N ALA A 51 3.09 -0.03 11.60
CA ALA A 51 1.93 0.44 12.35
C ALA A 51 1.46 1.81 11.89
N GLU A 52 2.36 2.76 11.61
CA GLU A 52 2.02 4.09 11.06
C GLU A 52 1.33 3.99 9.70
N SER A 53 1.82 3.11 8.82
CA SER A 53 1.21 2.87 7.51
C SER A 53 -0.18 2.22 7.65
N MET A 54 -0.32 1.25 8.56
CA MET A 54 -1.60 0.60 8.86
C MET A 54 -2.62 1.58 9.46
N GLN A 55 -2.17 2.48 10.34
CA GLN A 55 -3.00 3.52 10.95
C GLN A 55 -3.66 4.39 9.88
N LEU A 56 -2.91 4.89 8.90
CA LEU A 56 -3.47 5.72 7.84
C LEU A 56 -4.46 4.94 6.96
N ILE A 57 -4.18 3.68 6.63
CA ILE A 57 -5.11 2.82 5.87
C ILE A 57 -6.42 2.65 6.64
N VAL A 58 -6.35 2.38 7.95
CA VAL A 58 -7.52 2.27 8.82
C VAL A 58 -8.28 3.60 8.91
N ALA A 59 -7.57 4.72 9.02
CA ALA A 59 -8.17 6.06 9.07
C ALA A 59 -8.95 6.36 7.77
N THR A 60 -8.36 6.04 6.62
CA THR A 60 -9.00 6.23 5.31
C THR A 60 -10.25 5.35 5.18
N CYS A 61 -10.16 4.07 5.57
CA CYS A 61 -11.29 3.15 5.59
C CYS A 61 -12.43 3.69 6.46
N TRP A 62 -12.08 4.28 7.60
CA TRP A 62 -13.03 4.91 8.50
C TRP A 62 -13.75 6.11 7.87
N CYS A 63 -13.03 7.02 7.22
CA CYS A 63 -13.63 8.17 6.54
C CYS A 63 -14.68 7.71 5.52
N VAL A 64 -14.40 6.65 4.76
CA VAL A 64 -15.36 6.06 3.82
C VAL A 64 -16.57 5.47 4.56
N LEU A 65 -16.34 4.76 5.67
CA LEU A 65 -17.44 4.17 6.46
C LEU A 65 -18.36 5.27 7.03
N MET A 66 -17.80 6.33 7.58
CA MET A 66 -18.56 7.48 8.06
C MET A 66 -19.32 8.16 6.92
N ALA A 67 -18.70 8.37 5.76
CA ALA A 67 -19.34 8.97 4.60
C ALA A 67 -20.58 8.17 4.17
N ARG A 68 -20.48 6.83 4.19
CA ARG A 68 -21.62 5.95 3.89
C ARG A 68 -22.72 6.03 4.95
N VAL A 69 -22.38 6.02 6.23
CA VAL A 69 -23.37 6.12 7.33
C VAL A 69 -24.11 7.44 7.29
N VAL A 70 -23.37 8.55 7.13
CA VAL A 70 -23.92 9.92 7.01
C VAL A 70 -24.86 10.00 5.81
N THR A 71 -24.42 9.53 4.65
CA THR A 71 -25.20 9.54 3.41
C THR A 71 -26.49 8.72 3.52
N GLN A 72 -26.42 7.52 4.11
CA GLN A 72 -27.60 6.66 4.30
C GLN A 72 -28.62 7.26 5.28
N LYS A 73 -28.17 8.01 6.29
CA LYS A 73 -29.04 8.60 7.32
C LYS A 73 -29.61 9.95 6.92
N LEU A 74 -28.80 10.82 6.35
CA LEU A 74 -29.16 12.21 6.05
C LEU A 74 -29.71 12.38 4.63
N CYS A 75 -29.34 11.49 3.70
CA CYS A 75 -29.66 11.65 2.28
C CYS A 75 -30.35 10.44 1.61
N PRO A 76 -31.25 9.67 2.26
CA PRO A 76 -31.96 8.60 1.56
C PRO A 76 -32.91 9.12 0.46
N ARG A 77 -33.21 10.42 0.44
CA ARG A 77 -34.15 11.08 -0.49
C ARG A 77 -33.63 12.39 -1.10
N SER A 78 -32.36 12.74 -0.86
CA SER A 78 -31.76 13.99 -1.37
C SER A 78 -31.27 13.82 -2.80
N SER A 79 -30.97 14.94 -3.47
CA SER A 79 -30.44 14.92 -4.84
C SER A 79 -29.11 14.15 -4.92
N PRO A 80 -28.85 13.39 -6.00
CA PRO A 80 -27.63 12.60 -6.13
C PRO A 80 -26.37 13.46 -6.06
N ASN A 81 -26.40 14.69 -6.61
CA ASN A 81 -25.27 15.60 -6.60
C ASN A 81 -24.87 16.03 -5.18
N PHE A 82 -25.84 16.25 -4.29
CA PHE A 82 -25.58 16.60 -2.90
C PHE A 82 -24.94 15.43 -2.13
N CYS A 83 -25.43 14.21 -2.37
CA CYS A 83 -24.85 12.98 -1.84
C CYS A 83 -23.37 12.84 -2.24
N TYR A 84 -23.05 13.02 -3.53
CA TYR A 84 -21.66 12.97 -4.01
C TYR A 84 -20.78 14.06 -3.37
N GLY A 85 -21.28 15.30 -3.27
CA GLY A 85 -20.55 16.39 -2.63
C GLY A 85 -20.23 16.09 -1.16
N MET A 86 -21.19 15.53 -0.41
CA MET A 86 -20.99 15.10 0.97
C MET A 86 -19.96 13.97 1.09
N GLU A 87 -20.03 12.94 0.24
CA GLU A 87 -19.05 11.86 0.24
C GLU A 87 -17.64 12.38 -0.10
N PHE A 88 -17.52 13.26 -1.08
CA PHE A 88 -16.24 13.89 -1.44
C PHE A 88 -15.65 14.68 -0.26
N LEU A 89 -16.46 15.54 0.38
CA LEU A 89 -16.03 16.39 1.49
C LEU A 89 -15.63 15.59 2.74
N LEU A 90 -16.27 14.44 2.98
CA LEU A 90 -15.99 13.62 4.15
C LEU A 90 -14.84 12.61 3.95
N ILE A 91 -14.44 12.37 2.69
CA ILE A 91 -13.38 11.42 2.34
C ILE A 91 -12.10 12.15 1.95
N ILE A 92 -12.13 13.04 0.95
CA ILE A 92 -10.92 13.58 0.34
C ILE A 92 -10.15 14.53 1.28
N PRO A 93 -10.76 15.60 1.85
CA PRO A 93 -10.04 16.52 2.71
C PRO A 93 -9.42 15.86 3.95
N PRO A 94 -10.12 14.98 4.70
CA PRO A 94 -9.50 14.30 5.84
C PRO A 94 -8.32 13.42 5.46
N VAL A 95 -8.40 12.69 4.36
CA VAL A 95 -7.31 11.83 3.89
C VAL A 95 -6.10 12.66 3.47
N VAL A 96 -6.31 13.77 2.75
CA VAL A 96 -5.22 14.70 2.38
C VAL A 96 -4.60 15.32 3.62
N LEU A 97 -5.42 15.72 4.61
CA LEU A 97 -4.94 16.32 5.86
C LEU A 97 -4.09 15.34 6.68
N LEU A 98 -4.53 14.07 6.79
CA LEU A 98 -3.82 13.01 7.50
C LEU A 98 -2.46 12.66 6.86
N VAL A 99 -2.36 12.77 5.54
CA VAL A 99 -1.11 12.53 4.80
C VAL A 99 -0.13 13.71 4.87
N THR A 100 -0.62 14.91 5.19
CA THR A 100 0.15 16.15 5.14
C THR A 100 0.45 16.71 6.53
N VAL A 101 -0.39 17.61 7.04
CA VAL A 101 -0.13 18.38 8.26
C VAL A 101 -0.54 17.63 9.52
N ALA A 102 -1.56 16.75 9.44
CA ALA A 102 -2.09 16.04 10.59
C ALA A 102 -1.47 14.65 10.81
N SER A 103 -0.36 14.34 10.16
CA SER A 103 0.35 13.07 10.32
C SER A 103 0.76 12.83 11.78
N ASP A 104 1.29 13.87 12.43
CA ASP A 104 1.77 13.77 13.83
C ASP A 104 0.62 13.52 14.81
N TYR A 105 -0.60 13.94 14.44
CA TYR A 105 -1.81 13.74 15.22
C TYR A 105 -2.62 12.53 14.76
N CYS A 106 -2.13 11.72 13.81
CA CYS A 106 -2.87 10.62 13.20
C CYS A 106 -3.38 9.63 14.26
N THR A 107 -2.55 9.27 15.24
CA THR A 107 -2.93 8.37 16.35
C THR A 107 -4.08 8.95 17.20
N HIS A 108 -4.03 10.25 17.51
CA HIS A 108 -5.07 10.91 18.30
C HIS A 108 -6.39 11.02 17.53
N ILE A 109 -6.31 11.38 16.24
CA ILE A 109 -7.47 11.46 15.36
C ILE A 109 -8.13 10.08 15.22
N LEU A 110 -7.33 9.02 15.01
CA LEU A 110 -7.81 7.64 14.96
C LEU A 110 -8.51 7.19 16.24
N LEU A 111 -7.93 7.50 17.40
CA LEU A 111 -8.54 7.16 18.69
C LEU A 111 -9.88 7.88 18.87
N LEU A 112 -9.94 9.18 18.54
CA LEU A 112 -11.17 9.95 18.61
C LEU A 112 -12.23 9.39 17.66
N MET A 113 -11.83 9.07 16.42
CA MET A 113 -12.69 8.38 15.47
C MET A 113 -13.21 7.08 16.08
N LEU A 114 -12.34 6.16 16.52
CA LEU A 114 -12.72 4.88 17.13
C LEU A 114 -13.75 5.05 18.26
N ILE A 115 -13.52 5.99 19.18
CA ILE A 115 -14.45 6.30 20.27
C ILE A 115 -15.81 6.76 19.72
N CYS A 116 -15.82 7.63 18.71
CA CYS A 116 -17.06 8.10 18.08
C CYS A 116 -17.85 6.96 17.42
N SER A 117 -17.25 5.99 16.71
CA SER A 117 -18.05 4.86 16.20
C SER A 117 -18.47 3.90 17.29
N LEU A 118 -17.65 3.63 18.31
CA LEU A 118 -18.06 2.76 19.41
C LEU A 118 -19.27 3.36 20.11
N TRP A 119 -19.23 4.67 20.37
CA TRP A 119 -20.36 5.41 20.90
C TRP A 119 -21.58 5.33 19.99
N PHE A 120 -21.41 5.54 18.68
CA PHE A 120 -22.47 5.41 17.68
C PHE A 120 -23.05 3.99 17.63
N LEU A 121 -22.22 2.95 17.67
CA LEU A 121 -22.59 1.55 17.58
C LEU A 121 -23.41 1.12 18.80
N VAL A 122 -23.00 1.57 20.00
CA VAL A 122 -23.73 1.35 21.27
C VAL A 122 -25.05 2.13 21.26
N ARG A 123 -25.03 3.43 20.95
CA ARG A 123 -26.24 4.28 20.89
C ARG A 123 -27.28 3.75 19.92
N THR A 124 -26.83 3.35 18.74
CA THR A 124 -27.72 2.82 17.72
C THR A 124 -28.04 1.35 17.94
N LYS A 125 -27.48 0.65 18.94
CA LYS A 125 -27.63 -0.82 19.10
C LYS A 125 -27.40 -1.56 17.77
N ALA A 126 -26.56 -1.01 16.89
CA ALA A 126 -26.42 -1.50 15.52
C ALA A 126 -25.86 -2.92 15.50
N LEU A 127 -25.02 -3.26 16.48
CA LEU A 127 -24.48 -4.61 16.64
C LEU A 127 -25.59 -5.62 16.98
N GLN A 128 -26.51 -5.28 17.89
CA GLN A 128 -27.66 -6.12 18.20
C GLN A 128 -28.59 -6.28 17.00
N ARG A 129 -28.83 -5.20 16.24
CA ARG A 129 -29.60 -5.27 14.99
C ARG A 129 -28.90 -6.10 13.91
N ALA A 130 -27.56 -6.08 13.85
CA ALA A 130 -26.79 -6.88 12.91
C ALA A 130 -26.82 -8.36 13.29
N CYS A 131 -26.66 -8.72 14.57
CA CYS A 131 -26.78 -10.10 15.04
C CYS A 131 -28.21 -10.66 14.87
N ALA A 132 -29.23 -9.80 14.94
CA ALA A 132 -30.62 -10.20 14.69
C ALA A 132 -30.97 -10.34 13.20
N ARG A 133 -30.10 -9.92 12.28
CA ARG A 133 -30.31 -10.11 10.83
C ARG A 133 -29.82 -11.49 10.43
N GLY A 134 -30.74 -12.35 10.01
CA GLY A 134 -30.42 -13.70 9.51
C GLY A 134 -29.80 -13.73 8.11
N GLN A 135 -29.82 -12.61 7.36
CA GLN A 135 -29.22 -12.50 6.04
C GLN A 135 -28.45 -11.19 5.90
N PHE A 136 -27.18 -11.30 5.53
CA PHE A 136 -26.36 -10.18 5.09
C PHE A 136 -26.42 -10.13 3.57
N ASP A 137 -26.98 -9.06 2.99
CA ASP A 137 -26.82 -8.80 1.57
C ASP A 137 -25.43 -8.18 1.35
N LEU A 138 -24.47 -9.00 0.93
CA LEU A 138 -23.12 -8.53 0.60
C LEU A 138 -23.06 -7.79 -0.75
N GLY A 139 -24.18 -7.68 -1.46
CA GLY A 139 -24.28 -7.09 -2.79
C GLY A 139 -24.13 -8.14 -3.88
N GLY A 140 -25.15 -8.98 -4.06
CA GLY A 140 -25.33 -9.88 -5.22
C GLY A 140 -24.04 -10.49 -5.80
N THR A 141 -23.87 -10.39 -7.12
CA THR A 141 -22.73 -10.98 -7.86
C THR A 141 -21.39 -10.26 -7.65
N ARG A 142 -21.39 -9.06 -7.05
CA ARG A 142 -20.18 -8.23 -6.86
C ARG A 142 -20.17 -7.66 -5.45
N PRO A 143 -19.47 -8.31 -4.51
CA PRO A 143 -19.51 -7.89 -3.11
C PRO A 143 -18.99 -6.46 -2.97
N THR A 144 -19.76 -5.66 -2.24
CA THR A 144 -19.50 -4.23 -2.01
C THR A 144 -18.13 -4.00 -1.39
N VAL A 145 -17.69 -4.91 -0.52
CA VAL A 145 -16.37 -4.90 0.14
C VAL A 145 -15.22 -4.86 -0.87
N PHE A 146 -15.27 -5.64 -1.95
CA PHE A 146 -14.18 -5.68 -2.95
C PHE A 146 -14.11 -4.37 -3.74
N THR A 147 -15.26 -3.77 -4.01
CA THR A 147 -15.33 -2.44 -4.64
C THR A 147 -14.76 -1.38 -3.71
N LEU A 148 -15.00 -1.48 -2.41
CA LEU A 148 -14.52 -0.56 -1.38
C LEU A 148 -12.99 -0.66 -1.21
N VAL A 149 -12.45 -1.87 -1.11
CA VAL A 149 -10.98 -2.11 -1.05
C VAL A 149 -10.30 -1.55 -2.29
N ARG A 150 -10.88 -1.78 -3.48
CA ARG A 150 -10.35 -1.23 -4.74
C ARG A 150 -10.38 0.29 -4.74
N ALA A 151 -11.48 0.91 -4.33
CA ALA A 151 -11.61 2.36 -4.26
C ALA A 151 -10.59 2.97 -3.27
N LEU A 152 -10.43 2.39 -2.08
CA LEU A 152 -9.45 2.82 -1.08
C LEU A 152 -8.02 2.75 -1.63
N THR A 153 -7.67 1.65 -2.30
CA THR A 153 -6.34 1.47 -2.90
C THR A 153 -6.04 2.57 -3.92
N HIS A 154 -6.99 2.89 -4.80
CA HIS A 154 -6.80 3.94 -5.81
C HIS A 154 -6.76 5.33 -5.16
N LEU A 155 -7.60 5.57 -4.16
CA LEU A 155 -7.66 6.84 -3.44
C LEU A 155 -6.34 7.14 -2.72
N ILE A 156 -5.87 6.21 -1.87
CA ILE A 156 -4.63 6.38 -1.11
C ILE A 156 -3.46 6.57 -2.07
N THR A 157 -3.40 5.77 -3.14
CA THR A 157 -2.33 5.89 -4.15
C THR A 157 -2.36 7.25 -4.84
N ALA A 158 -3.53 7.72 -5.28
CA ALA A 158 -3.65 9.01 -5.94
C ALA A 158 -3.23 10.16 -5.02
N VAL A 159 -3.65 10.12 -3.75
CA VAL A 159 -3.25 11.11 -2.74
C VAL A 159 -1.74 11.05 -2.51
N CYS A 160 -1.13 9.86 -2.38
CA CYS A 160 0.31 9.72 -2.16
C CYS A 160 1.14 10.20 -3.36
N ILE A 161 0.73 9.86 -4.59
CA ILE A 161 1.43 10.30 -5.81
C ILE A 161 1.34 11.81 -5.96
N LEU A 162 0.20 12.42 -5.64
CA LEU A 162 0.06 13.88 -5.71
C LEU A 162 0.82 14.56 -4.56
N ALA A 163 0.79 13.97 -3.36
CA ALA A 163 1.36 14.59 -2.18
C ALA A 163 2.89 14.59 -2.20
N ILE A 164 3.56 13.61 -2.82
CA ILE A 164 5.04 13.52 -2.83
C ILE A 164 5.73 14.74 -3.42
N ASP A 165 5.07 15.44 -4.36
CA ASP A 165 5.58 16.65 -5.02
C ASP A 165 5.51 17.88 -4.10
N PHE A 166 4.80 17.81 -2.97
CA PHE A 166 4.67 18.90 -2.01
C PHE A 166 5.62 18.73 -0.80
N SER A 167 6.19 19.83 -0.34
CA SER A 167 7.04 19.87 0.87
C SER A 167 6.30 19.51 2.16
N SER A 168 4.97 19.62 2.16
CA SER A 168 4.10 19.29 3.29
C SER A 168 3.82 17.80 3.45
N PHE A 169 4.39 16.93 2.60
CA PHE A 169 4.22 15.49 2.71
C PHE A 169 5.03 14.90 3.88
N TYR A 170 4.38 14.06 4.68
CA TYR A 170 5.05 13.36 5.78
C TYR A 170 6.13 12.43 5.23
N ARG A 171 7.40 12.80 5.45
CA ARG A 171 8.57 12.12 4.87
C ARG A 171 8.63 10.62 5.20
N PRO A 172 8.22 10.14 6.39
CA PRO A 172 8.19 8.71 6.69
C PRO A 172 7.17 7.89 5.90
N TYR A 173 6.24 8.49 5.14
CA TYR A 173 5.36 7.74 4.22
C TYR A 173 5.99 7.50 2.84
N ARG A 174 7.11 8.17 2.53
CA ARG A 174 7.87 7.94 1.29
C ARG A 174 8.46 6.53 1.29
N LYS A 175 8.75 6.01 0.10
CA LYS A 175 9.50 4.77 -0.12
C LYS A 175 10.69 4.62 0.84
N SER A 176 10.80 3.46 1.49
CA SER A 176 11.90 3.19 2.40
C SER A 176 13.17 2.78 1.65
N ARG A 177 14.33 3.28 2.09
CA ARG A 177 15.64 2.71 1.72
C ARG A 177 16.15 1.70 2.76
N THR A 178 15.53 1.66 3.94
CA THR A 178 15.83 0.76 5.06
C THR A 178 14.79 -0.35 5.17
N PHE A 179 15.07 -1.38 5.97
CA PHE A 179 14.10 -2.43 6.28
C PHE A 179 12.84 -1.83 6.95
N GLY A 180 11.65 -2.12 6.40
CA GLY A 180 10.35 -1.60 6.85
C GLY A 180 9.37 -1.40 5.67
N ALA A 181 8.07 -1.64 5.87
CA ALA A 181 7.05 -1.44 4.82
C ALA A 181 6.35 -0.10 5.04
N LYS A 182 6.79 0.93 4.32
CA LYS A 182 6.17 2.26 4.35
C LYS A 182 4.95 2.30 3.44
N LEU A 183 4.11 3.32 3.63
CA LEU A 183 2.84 3.46 2.92
C LEU A 183 2.98 3.32 1.40
N MET A 184 3.94 4.01 0.78
CA MET A 184 4.16 3.92 -0.67
C MET A 184 4.62 2.52 -1.13
N ASP A 185 5.33 1.78 -0.29
CA ASP A 185 5.80 0.42 -0.58
C ASP A 185 4.63 -0.57 -0.55
N THR A 186 3.66 -0.36 0.34
CA THR A 186 2.45 -1.19 0.43
C THR A 186 1.51 -1.01 -0.77
N GLY A 187 1.60 0.12 -1.49
CA GLY A 187 0.69 0.47 -2.59
C GLY A 187 0.64 -0.58 -3.69
N ILE A 188 1.79 -0.99 -4.22
CA ILE A 188 1.86 -2.01 -5.29
C ILE A 188 1.35 -3.35 -4.79
N GLY A 189 1.69 -3.75 -3.56
CA GLY A 189 1.17 -4.97 -2.96
C GLY A 189 -0.35 -4.97 -2.88
N LEU A 190 -0.93 -3.84 -2.44
CA LEU A 190 -2.38 -3.68 -2.35
C LEU A 190 -3.06 -3.67 -3.73
N PHE A 191 -2.41 -3.11 -4.76
CA PHE A 191 -2.88 -3.24 -6.14
C PHE A 191 -2.85 -4.68 -6.61
N VAL A 192 -1.79 -5.44 -6.36
CA VAL A 192 -1.70 -6.86 -6.73
C VAL A 192 -2.82 -7.65 -6.05
N VAL A 193 -3.04 -7.45 -4.75
CA VAL A 193 -4.13 -8.10 -3.99
C VAL A 193 -5.49 -7.75 -4.60
N THR A 194 -5.76 -6.47 -4.83
CA THR A 194 -7.02 -6.00 -5.43
C THR A 194 -7.24 -6.56 -6.84
N MET A 195 -6.16 -6.60 -7.63
CA MET A 195 -6.15 -7.16 -8.97
C MET A 195 -6.38 -8.66 -8.99
N GLY A 196 -5.87 -9.40 -8.00
CA GLY A 196 -6.13 -10.82 -7.80
C GLY A 196 -7.56 -11.10 -7.36
N LEU A 197 -8.07 -10.29 -6.42
CA LEU A 197 -9.42 -10.42 -5.85
C LEU A 197 -10.54 -10.26 -6.89
N VAL A 198 -10.34 -9.36 -7.85
CA VAL A 198 -11.30 -9.10 -8.95
C VAL A 198 -10.97 -9.94 -10.19
N SER A 199 -9.91 -10.75 -10.16
CA SER A 199 -9.50 -11.56 -11.31
C SER A 199 -10.51 -12.67 -11.58
N HIS A 200 -11.03 -12.70 -12.81
CA HIS A 200 -11.79 -13.86 -13.27
C HIS A 200 -10.84 -15.00 -13.61
N ARG A 201 -11.29 -16.24 -13.39
CA ARG A 201 -10.50 -17.42 -13.75
C ARG A 201 -10.33 -17.50 -15.25
N THR A 202 -9.09 -17.60 -15.69
CA THR A 202 -8.75 -17.73 -17.12
C THR A 202 -8.76 -19.21 -17.47
N ARG A 203 -9.86 -19.71 -18.04
CA ARG A 203 -9.99 -21.12 -18.45
C ARG A 203 -9.67 -21.37 -19.92
N HIS A 204 -9.80 -20.34 -20.76
CA HIS A 204 -9.53 -20.44 -22.19
C HIS A 204 -8.41 -19.47 -22.63
N ILE A 205 -7.70 -19.85 -23.69
CA ILE A 205 -6.65 -19.03 -24.32
C ILE A 205 -7.22 -17.69 -24.81
N LYS A 206 -8.51 -17.64 -25.18
CA LYS A 206 -9.20 -16.39 -25.56
C LYS A 206 -9.31 -15.41 -24.40
N ASP A 207 -9.57 -15.91 -23.19
CA ASP A 207 -9.63 -15.10 -21.97
C ASP A 207 -8.24 -14.62 -21.55
N LEU A 208 -7.22 -15.47 -21.76
CA LEU A 208 -5.81 -15.10 -21.56
C LEU A 208 -5.44 -13.94 -22.48
N ARG A 209 -5.70 -14.07 -23.79
CA ARG A 209 -5.43 -13.01 -24.76
C ARG A 209 -6.15 -11.71 -24.38
N ARG A 210 -7.39 -11.79 -23.90
CA ARG A 210 -8.13 -10.62 -23.43
C ARG A 210 -7.48 -9.98 -22.20
N SER A 211 -7.09 -10.77 -21.20
CA SER A 211 -6.38 -10.28 -20.00
C SER A 211 -5.06 -9.60 -20.37
N VAL A 212 -4.27 -10.24 -21.25
CA VAL A 212 -2.98 -9.70 -21.70
C VAL A 212 -3.17 -8.39 -22.45
N VAL A 213 -4.09 -8.34 -23.42
CA VAL A 213 -4.26 -7.16 -24.28
C VAL A 213 -4.91 -5.99 -23.56
N TYR A 214 -5.90 -6.24 -22.69
CA TYR A 214 -6.67 -5.17 -22.05
C TYR A 214 -6.20 -4.80 -20.64
N ALA A 215 -5.44 -5.66 -19.96
CA ALA A 215 -4.96 -5.37 -18.61
C ALA A 215 -3.42 -5.27 -18.55
N ALA A 216 -2.67 -6.21 -19.12
CA ALA A 216 -1.21 -6.17 -19.00
C ALA A 216 -0.56 -5.19 -19.98
N LEU A 217 -0.96 -5.20 -21.25
CA LEU A 217 -0.35 -4.40 -22.30
C LEU A 217 -0.45 -2.88 -22.05
N PRO A 218 -1.60 -2.31 -21.65
CA PRO A 218 -1.67 -0.87 -21.35
C PRO A 218 -0.76 -0.47 -20.20
N LEU A 219 -0.60 -1.34 -19.18
CA LEU A 219 0.29 -1.10 -18.05
C LEU A 219 1.76 -1.15 -18.48
N LEU A 220 2.15 -2.11 -19.31
CA LEU A 220 3.51 -2.20 -19.85
C LEU A 220 3.85 -1.00 -20.75
N LEU A 221 2.92 -0.59 -21.61
CA LEU A 221 3.07 0.59 -22.45
C LEU A 221 3.19 1.87 -21.62
N LEU A 222 2.40 2.02 -20.56
CA LEU A 222 2.50 3.14 -19.65
C LEU A 222 3.84 3.15 -18.90
N GLY A 223 4.33 1.98 -18.49
CA GLY A 223 5.65 1.80 -17.89
C GLY A 223 6.78 2.23 -18.85
N LEU A 224 6.70 1.84 -20.12
CA LEU A 224 7.64 2.25 -21.15
C LEU A 224 7.60 3.75 -21.41
N ALA A 225 6.39 4.32 -21.54
CA ALA A 225 6.21 5.75 -21.73
C ALA A 225 6.84 6.55 -20.58
N ARG A 226 6.69 6.08 -19.32
CA ARG A 226 7.37 6.68 -18.17
C ARG A 226 8.89 6.61 -18.28
N THR A 227 9.47 5.45 -18.61
CA THR A 227 10.93 5.30 -18.74
C THR A 227 11.47 6.23 -19.83
N VAL A 228 10.81 6.30 -20.99
CA VAL A 228 11.17 7.21 -22.08
C VAL A 228 11.07 8.68 -21.63
N ALA A 229 10.00 9.05 -20.92
CA ALA A 229 9.85 10.40 -20.39
C ALA A 229 10.96 10.77 -19.40
N LEU A 230 11.36 9.86 -18.51
CA LEU A 230 12.45 10.10 -17.55
C LEU A 230 13.81 10.24 -18.25
N LEU A 231 14.05 9.43 -19.29
CA LEU A 231 15.25 9.53 -20.13
C LEU A 231 15.32 10.89 -20.85
N ILE A 232 14.19 11.40 -21.36
CA ILE A 232 14.12 12.71 -22.03
C ILE A 232 14.32 13.86 -21.05
N VAL A 233 13.70 13.78 -19.86
CA VAL A 233 13.79 14.82 -18.82
C VAL A 233 15.15 14.80 -18.10
N GLY A 234 15.93 13.73 -18.25
CA GLY A 234 17.22 13.58 -17.58
C GLY A 234 17.11 13.38 -16.07
N TYR A 235 15.95 12.92 -15.59
CA TYR A 235 15.73 12.67 -14.17
C TYR A 235 16.27 11.27 -13.81
N GLY A 236 17.34 11.22 -13.02
CA GLY A 236 17.91 9.97 -12.53
C GLY A 236 16.93 9.28 -11.58
N GLN A 237 16.44 8.09 -11.96
CA GLN A 237 15.68 7.25 -11.04
C GLN A 237 16.65 6.61 -10.04
N ASP A 238 16.28 6.58 -8.77
CA ASP A 238 17.05 5.88 -7.74
C ASP A 238 17.18 4.40 -8.11
N GLU A 239 18.40 3.96 -8.47
CA GLU A 239 18.66 2.59 -8.94
C GLU A 239 18.30 1.52 -7.88
N HIS A 240 18.29 1.92 -6.60
CA HIS A 240 17.98 1.06 -5.46
C HIS A 240 16.47 0.74 -5.30
N GLU A 241 15.60 1.41 -6.06
CA GLU A 241 14.15 1.29 -5.88
C GLU A 241 13.49 0.18 -6.68
N TYR A 242 13.83 0.06 -7.96
CA TYR A 242 13.31 -0.97 -8.87
C TYR A 242 14.42 -1.50 -9.79
N GLY A 243 15.61 -0.89 -9.79
CA GLY A 243 16.62 -1.01 -10.84
C GLY A 243 16.57 0.16 -11.81
N ARG A 244 17.53 0.20 -12.74
CA ARG A 244 17.76 1.31 -13.67
C ARG A 244 16.57 1.60 -14.60
N ASP A 245 15.93 0.56 -15.12
CA ASP A 245 14.88 0.68 -16.15
C ASP A 245 13.50 0.12 -15.72
N MET A 246 13.43 -0.50 -14.53
CA MET A 246 12.25 -1.14 -13.99
C MET A 246 11.37 -0.14 -13.23
N ASN A 247 10.05 -0.35 -13.29
CA ASN A 247 9.05 0.57 -12.73
C ASN A 247 7.89 -0.22 -12.11
N ALA A 248 7.15 0.42 -11.19
CA ALA A 248 5.92 -0.12 -10.60
C ALA A 248 4.91 -0.65 -11.64
N PHE A 249 4.77 0.03 -12.78
CA PHE A 249 3.88 -0.39 -13.86
C PHE A 249 4.34 -1.69 -14.54
N PHE A 250 5.65 -1.89 -14.69
CA PHE A 250 6.20 -3.13 -15.21
C PHE A 250 5.96 -4.28 -14.24
N THR A 251 6.16 -4.06 -12.94
CA THR A 251 5.87 -5.05 -11.90
C THR A 251 4.40 -5.47 -11.96
N LEU A 252 3.46 -4.52 -11.94
CA LEU A 252 2.02 -4.81 -12.02
C LEU A 252 1.63 -5.53 -13.32
N GLY A 253 2.19 -5.10 -14.46
CA GLY A 253 1.98 -5.73 -15.75
C GLY A 253 2.45 -7.17 -15.77
N LEU A 254 3.67 -7.43 -15.29
CA LEU A 254 4.25 -8.78 -15.22
C LEU A 254 3.48 -9.67 -14.24
N THR A 255 3.12 -9.17 -13.06
CA THR A 255 2.30 -9.93 -12.09
C THR A 255 0.95 -10.33 -12.70
N LYS A 256 0.32 -9.45 -13.48
CA LYS A 256 -0.91 -9.78 -14.22
C LYS A 256 -0.70 -10.85 -15.29
N LEU A 257 0.41 -10.79 -16.03
CA LEU A 257 0.78 -11.82 -17.00
C LEU A 257 1.00 -13.17 -16.33
N CYS A 258 1.89 -13.22 -15.33
CA CYS A 258 2.20 -14.43 -14.58
C CYS A 258 0.97 -15.01 -13.90
N GLY A 259 0.14 -14.19 -13.27
CA GLY A 259 -1.12 -14.63 -12.65
C GLY A 259 -2.12 -15.21 -13.65
N SER A 260 -2.20 -14.66 -14.87
CA SER A 260 -3.07 -15.19 -15.92
C SER A 260 -2.54 -16.52 -16.49
N LEU A 261 -1.22 -16.66 -16.64
CA LEU A 261 -0.55 -17.89 -17.06
C LEU A 261 -0.71 -18.99 -15.99
N ALA A 262 -0.46 -18.65 -14.73
CA ALA A 262 -0.69 -19.50 -13.56
C ALA A 262 -2.12 -20.03 -13.52
N SER A 263 -3.11 -19.15 -13.73
CA SER A 263 -4.53 -19.54 -13.77
C SER A 263 -4.87 -20.48 -14.93
N LEU A 264 -4.18 -20.38 -16.06
CA LEU A 264 -4.38 -21.27 -17.20
C LEU A 264 -3.78 -22.67 -16.94
N VAL A 265 -2.61 -22.71 -16.29
CA VAL A 265 -1.92 -23.96 -15.93
C VAL A 265 -2.67 -24.71 -14.81
N ALA A 266 -3.25 -23.98 -13.85
CA ALA A 266 -3.95 -24.56 -12.71
C ALA A 266 -5.33 -25.13 -13.10
N ARG A 267 -5.36 -26.42 -13.45
CA ARG A 267 -6.60 -27.16 -13.80
C ARG A 267 -7.61 -27.32 -12.65
N ARG A 268 -7.19 -27.17 -11.39
CA ARG A 268 -8.03 -27.32 -10.17
C ARG A 268 -7.81 -26.16 -9.20
N ASP A 269 -8.85 -25.72 -8.50
CA ASP A 269 -8.79 -24.56 -7.58
C ASP A 269 -7.79 -24.77 -6.43
N VAL A 270 -7.60 -26.03 -6.03
CA VAL A 270 -6.67 -26.42 -4.95
C VAL A 270 -5.20 -26.15 -5.31
N HIS A 271 -4.85 -26.09 -6.60
CA HIS A 271 -3.48 -25.82 -7.03
C HIS A 271 -3.18 -24.32 -7.20
N LEU A 272 -4.18 -23.44 -7.14
CA LEU A 272 -3.95 -22.00 -7.31
C LEU A 272 -3.20 -21.38 -6.12
N LEU A 273 -3.51 -21.82 -4.90
CA LEU A 273 -2.91 -21.32 -3.67
C LEU A 273 -1.42 -21.67 -3.55
N PRO A 274 -1.00 -22.95 -3.72
CA PRO A 274 0.43 -23.29 -3.70
C PRO A 274 1.19 -22.67 -4.88
N LEU A 275 0.58 -22.58 -6.07
CA LEU A 275 1.23 -21.99 -7.23
C LEU A 275 1.39 -20.46 -7.09
N GLY A 276 0.47 -19.80 -6.38
CA GLY A 276 0.62 -18.41 -5.97
C GLY A 276 1.73 -18.22 -4.94
N MET A 277 1.85 -19.11 -3.94
CA MET A 277 2.95 -19.07 -2.96
C MET A 277 4.32 -19.33 -3.58
N VAL A 278 4.41 -20.13 -4.65
CA VAL A 278 5.69 -20.38 -5.35
C VAL A 278 6.11 -19.17 -6.21
N LEU A 279 5.16 -18.34 -6.61
CA LEU A 279 5.40 -17.23 -7.53
C LEU A 279 5.70 -15.89 -6.81
N VAL A 280 5.54 -15.85 -5.48
CA VAL A 280 5.81 -14.71 -4.58
C VAL A 280 7.08 -14.98 -3.80
#